data_AF-A0A7Z9Y021-F1
#
_entry.id   AF-A0A7Z9Y021-F1
#
_cell.length_a   1.000
_cell.length_b   1.000
_cell.length_c   1.000
_cell.angle_alpha   90.00
_cell.angle_beta   90.00
_cell.angle_gamma   90.00
#
_symmetry.space_group_name_H-M   'P 1'
#
loop_
_entity.id
_entity.type
_entity.pdbx_description
1 polymer ?
#
loop_
_entity_poly.entity_id
_entity_poly.type
_entity_poly.pdbx_seq_one_letter_code
_entity_poly.pdbx_strand_id
1 'polypeptide(L)'
;MKVRNQSGLRARHSIWEFGKRDMSNDTGKYYWRTGLGLLLFTAVFFSPHLPARASRLPEQSQIRETAVLSPMRGPLIQQWADYIGVVADASGLDPDFVAAVIQAESSGNPAAVSRNGAVGLMGVMPASDAREQRPSPAELKNPALNLRWGVGILSEVVQQSGGDLYSAL
;
A
#
# COMPACT_ATOMS: atom_id res chain seq x y z
N MET A 1 55.92 -0.60 42.30
CA MET A 1 55.67 -1.95 42.85
C MET A 1 54.39 -2.52 42.26
N LYS A 2 54.45 -3.80 41.92
CA LYS A 2 53.38 -4.71 41.44
C LYS A 2 52.27 -4.81 42.52
N VAL A 3 50.99 -5.03 42.19
CA VAL A 3 50.27 -6.34 42.30
C VAL A 3 48.77 -6.00 42.04
N ARG A 4 48.13 -6.38 40.92
CA ARG A 4 47.20 -7.52 40.66
C ARG A 4 46.29 -7.86 41.88
N ASN A 5 44.96 -7.97 41.82
CA ASN A 5 44.26 -9.18 41.36
C ASN A 5 42.74 -9.15 41.66
N GLN A 6 41.94 -9.45 40.63
CA GLN A 6 40.70 -10.27 40.52
C GLN A 6 39.67 -10.41 41.66
N SER A 7 38.40 -10.19 41.27
CA SER A 7 37.23 -11.09 41.42
C SER A 7 36.12 -10.56 40.49
N GLY A 8 35.22 -11.31 39.85
CA GLY A 8 35.03 -12.74 39.66
C GLY A 8 33.92 -12.95 38.60
N LEU A 9 34.22 -13.81 37.65
CA LEU A 9 33.37 -14.68 36.83
C LEU A 9 31.84 -14.65 37.08
N ARG A 10 31.07 -14.47 35.99
CA ARG A 10 30.05 -15.44 35.55
C ARG A 10 29.66 -15.24 34.09
N ALA A 11 29.99 -16.25 33.29
CA ALA A 11 29.58 -16.47 31.91
C ALA A 11 28.17 -17.06 31.81
N ARG A 12 27.42 -16.71 30.75
CA ARG A 12 26.44 -17.56 30.04
C ARG A 12 26.36 -17.04 28.58
N HIS A 13 27.01 -17.70 27.62
CA HIS A 13 26.40 -18.59 26.61
C HIS A 13 25.20 -17.93 25.89
N SER A 14 25.30 -17.40 24.67
CA SER A 14 25.65 -17.95 23.35
C SER A 14 24.48 -18.61 22.60
N ILE A 15 24.45 -18.33 21.29
CA ILE A 15 23.83 -19.09 20.19
C ILE A 15 22.39 -18.70 19.79
N TRP A 16 22.30 -17.90 18.73
CA TRP A 16 21.39 -18.14 17.60
C TRP A 16 22.14 -17.78 16.30
N GLU A 17 22.96 -18.73 15.84
CA GLU A 17 23.51 -18.80 14.48
C GLU A 17 22.95 -20.09 13.87
N PHE A 18 21.98 -19.95 12.96
CA PHE A 18 21.48 -21.01 12.10
C PHE A 18 20.69 -20.33 10.97
N GLY A 19 20.94 -20.52 9.68
CA GLY A 19 21.93 -21.31 8.97
C GLY A 19 21.62 -21.12 7.48
N LYS A 20 22.61 -20.72 6.68
CA LYS A 20 22.53 -20.80 5.21
C LYS A 20 22.82 -22.24 4.78
N ARG A 21 22.07 -22.70 3.77
CA ARG A 21 22.33 -23.73 2.74
C ARG A 21 20.99 -24.34 2.33
N ASP A 22 20.74 -24.83 1.13
CA ASP A 22 21.25 -24.64 -0.23
C ASP A 22 20.19 -25.35 -1.11
N MET A 23 20.13 -24.97 -2.37
CA MET A 23 19.25 -25.51 -3.40
C MET A 23 19.48 -27.01 -3.64
N SER A 24 18.41 -27.80 -3.68
CA SER A 24 18.41 -29.07 -4.42
C SER A 24 17.02 -29.42 -4.94
N ASN A 25 16.90 -29.30 -6.26
CA ASN A 25 16.13 -30.06 -7.23
C ASN A 25 15.09 -31.07 -6.71
N ASP A 26 13.80 -30.83 -7.01
CA ASP A 26 12.85 -31.91 -7.22
C ASP A 26 12.06 -31.70 -8.53
N THR A 27 12.48 -32.47 -9.52
CA THR A 27 11.91 -32.54 -10.87
C THR A 27 10.86 -33.64 -10.91
N GLY A 28 9.59 -33.27 -10.79
CA GLY A 28 8.44 -34.14 -11.04
C GLY A 28 8.21 -34.34 -12.55
N LYS A 29 8.77 -35.42 -13.10
CA LYS A 29 8.63 -35.87 -14.49
C LYS A 29 7.30 -36.60 -14.69
N TYR A 30 6.44 -36.09 -15.58
CA TYR A 30 5.33 -36.86 -16.15
C TYR A 30 5.75 -37.48 -17.49
N TYR A 31 5.91 -38.80 -17.52
CA TYR A 31 6.19 -39.59 -18.71
C TYR A 31 4.89 -40.09 -19.35
N TRP A 32 4.75 -39.80 -20.64
CA TRP A 32 3.76 -40.37 -21.55
C TRP A 32 4.47 -40.59 -22.90
N ARG A 33 5.03 -41.79 -23.06
CA ARG A 33 5.29 -42.47 -24.35
C ARG A 33 3.96 -43.13 -24.75
N THR A 34 3.50 -43.27 -25.99
CA THR A 34 4.01 -43.10 -27.36
C THR A 34 2.78 -43.17 -28.26
N GLY A 35 2.73 -42.38 -29.33
CA GLY A 35 1.71 -42.48 -30.37
C GLY A 35 2.19 -41.82 -31.65
N LEU A 36 3.04 -42.53 -32.39
CA LEU A 36 3.52 -42.16 -33.71
C LEU A 36 2.34 -42.26 -34.69
N GLY A 37 1.97 -41.16 -35.32
CA GLY A 37 0.96 -41.11 -36.38
C GLY A 37 1.34 -40.07 -37.42
N LEU A 38 2.26 -40.44 -38.30
CA LEU A 38 2.59 -39.69 -39.50
C LEU A 38 1.42 -39.80 -40.49
N LEU A 39 0.70 -38.72 -40.74
CA LEU A 39 -0.07 -38.55 -41.96
C LEU A 39 0.25 -37.20 -42.58
N LEU A 40 0.99 -37.26 -43.67
CA LEU A 40 1.10 -36.19 -44.65
C LEU A 40 -0.27 -36.04 -45.33
N PHE A 41 -0.88 -34.86 -45.24
CA PHE A 41 -1.90 -34.46 -46.21
C PHE A 41 -1.53 -33.08 -46.78
N THR A 42 -1.10 -33.10 -48.03
CA THR A 42 -0.92 -31.93 -48.87
C THR A 42 -2.28 -31.46 -49.37
N ALA A 43 -2.57 -30.15 -49.28
CA ALA A 43 -3.21 -29.35 -50.33
C ALA A 43 -3.70 -27.98 -49.82
N VAL A 44 -2.95 -26.94 -50.19
CA VAL A 44 -3.41 -25.75 -50.93
C VAL A 44 -4.68 -25.00 -50.45
N PHE A 45 -4.41 -23.83 -49.87
CA PHE A 45 -5.07 -22.52 -50.03
C PHE A 45 -6.60 -22.43 -50.20
N PHE A 46 -7.27 -21.98 -49.14
CA PHE A 46 -8.29 -20.93 -49.28
C PHE A 46 -8.32 -20.06 -48.01
N SER A 47 -7.60 -18.94 -48.05
CA SER A 47 -7.74 -17.86 -47.08
C SER A 47 -8.95 -16.99 -47.45
N PRO A 48 -10.00 -16.90 -46.63
CA PRO A 48 -10.40 -15.59 -46.17
C PRO A 48 -9.39 -15.23 -45.08
N HIS A 49 -8.53 -14.24 -45.36
CA HIS A 49 -7.94 -13.52 -44.24
C HIS A 49 -9.14 -12.89 -43.55
N LEU A 50 -9.63 -13.54 -42.50
CA LEU A 50 -10.34 -12.81 -41.48
C LEU A 50 -9.40 -11.63 -41.21
N PRO A 51 -9.84 -10.36 -41.34
CA PRO A 51 -9.06 -9.33 -40.68
C PRO A 51 -8.93 -9.90 -39.29
N ALA A 52 -7.70 -10.15 -38.85
CA ALA A 52 -7.46 -10.22 -37.44
C ALA A 52 -8.06 -8.90 -36.99
N ARG A 53 -9.30 -8.96 -36.51
CA ARG A 53 -9.83 -8.02 -35.55
C ARG A 53 -8.91 -8.34 -34.39
N ALA A 54 -7.70 -7.76 -34.47
CA ALA A 54 -7.02 -7.25 -33.34
C ALA A 54 -8.16 -6.56 -32.62
N SER A 55 -8.70 -7.26 -31.63
CA SER A 55 -9.26 -6.63 -30.47
C SER A 55 -8.18 -5.65 -30.07
N ARG A 56 -8.22 -4.46 -30.67
CA ARG A 56 -7.84 -3.26 -29.96
C ARG A 56 -8.55 -3.46 -28.64
N LEU A 57 -7.81 -3.73 -27.58
CA LEU A 57 -8.25 -3.46 -26.22
C LEU A 57 -8.18 -1.93 -26.15
N PRO A 58 -9.19 -1.18 -26.61
CA PRO A 58 -9.07 0.26 -26.75
C PRO A 58 -9.68 0.87 -25.49
N GLU A 59 -9.30 0.41 -24.28
CA GLU A 59 -10.03 0.87 -23.09
C GLU A 59 -9.40 0.58 -21.72
N GLN A 60 -8.17 0.09 -21.62
CA GLN A 60 -7.54 -0.05 -20.29
C GLN A 60 -6.54 1.07 -19.98
N SER A 61 -6.00 1.72 -21.01
CA SER A 61 -5.13 2.89 -20.85
C SER A 61 -5.94 4.16 -20.59
N GLN A 62 -7.05 4.38 -21.31
CA GLN A 62 -7.84 5.61 -21.19
C GLN A 62 -8.63 5.72 -19.88
N ILE A 63 -9.08 4.60 -19.30
CA ILE A 63 -9.81 4.60 -18.00
C ILE A 63 -8.88 4.94 -16.82
N ARG A 64 -7.59 4.57 -16.90
CA ARG A 64 -6.61 4.87 -15.84
C ARG A 64 -6.26 6.36 -15.75
N GLU A 65 -6.44 7.11 -16.82
CA GLU A 65 -6.06 8.52 -16.88
C GLU A 65 -7.11 9.45 -16.23
N THR A 66 -8.33 8.95 -15.97
CA THR A 66 -9.44 9.76 -15.44
C THR A 66 -9.84 9.45 -13.99
N ALA A 67 -9.38 8.34 -13.40
CA ALA A 67 -9.79 7.93 -12.05
C ALA A 67 -8.79 8.41 -10.99
N VAL A 68 -9.26 9.22 -10.03
CA VAL A 68 -8.43 9.78 -8.93
C VAL A 68 -7.94 8.71 -7.97
N LEU A 69 -8.75 7.67 -7.73
CA LEU A 69 -8.42 6.54 -6.87
C LEU A 69 -8.54 5.22 -7.63
N SER A 70 -7.80 4.21 -7.18
CA SER A 70 -7.93 2.85 -7.69
C SER A 70 -9.38 2.35 -7.64
N PRO A 71 -9.92 1.74 -8.72
CA PRO A 71 -11.28 1.21 -8.76
C PRO A 71 -11.60 0.15 -7.70
N MET A 72 -10.57 -0.47 -7.11
CA MET A 72 -10.72 -1.47 -6.04
C MET A 72 -11.10 -0.87 -4.68
N ARG A 73 -11.02 0.47 -4.51
CA ARG A 73 -11.47 1.11 -3.28
C ARG A 73 -12.99 0.95 -3.15
N GLY A 74 -13.43 0.59 -1.94
CA GLY A 74 -14.85 0.46 -1.65
C GLY A 74 -15.61 1.80 -1.72
N PRO A 75 -16.95 1.77 -1.84
CA PRO A 75 -17.76 2.98 -2.00
C PRO A 75 -17.61 3.99 -0.86
N LEU A 76 -17.34 3.51 0.37
CA LEU A 76 -17.12 4.35 1.54
C LEU A 76 -15.88 5.23 1.44
N ILE A 77 -14.89 4.82 0.64
CA ILE A 77 -13.68 5.59 0.35
C ILE A 77 -13.85 6.37 -0.94
N GLN A 78 -14.43 5.75 -1.98
CA GLN A 78 -14.62 6.38 -3.30
C GLN A 78 -15.44 7.68 -3.25
N GLN A 79 -16.42 7.78 -2.34
CA GLN A 79 -17.19 9.02 -2.17
C GLN A 79 -16.32 10.24 -1.80
N TRP A 80 -15.08 10.02 -1.32
CA TRP A 80 -14.13 11.06 -0.95
C TRP A 80 -13.03 11.27 -2.00
N ALA A 81 -13.11 10.60 -3.16
CA ALA A 81 -12.04 10.58 -4.16
C ALA A 81 -11.60 11.99 -4.58
N ASP A 82 -12.53 12.88 -4.90
CA ASP A 82 -12.21 14.24 -5.33
C ASP A 82 -11.47 15.03 -4.23
N TYR A 83 -11.95 14.94 -2.98
CA TYR A 83 -11.28 15.60 -1.86
C TYR A 83 -9.90 15.01 -1.60
N ILE A 84 -9.76 13.68 -1.63
CA ILE A 84 -8.49 12.97 -1.46
C ILE A 84 -7.50 13.40 -2.55
N GLY A 85 -7.94 13.43 -3.81
CA GLY A 85 -7.11 13.85 -4.94
C GLY A 85 -6.56 15.26 -4.76
N VAL A 86 -7.41 16.22 -4.37
CA VAL A 86 -7.00 17.62 -4.16
C VAL A 86 -5.96 17.73 -3.04
N VAL A 87 -6.17 17.10 -1.90
CA VAL A 87 -5.22 17.23 -0.77
C VAL A 87 -3.94 16.43 -1.00
N ALA A 88 -4.02 15.27 -1.66
CA ALA A 88 -2.87 14.43 -1.96
C ALA A 88 -1.93 15.14 -2.96
N ASP A 89 -2.49 15.70 -4.02
CA ASP A 89 -1.74 16.49 -5.02
C ASP A 89 -1.03 17.68 -4.38
N ALA A 90 -1.76 18.46 -3.55
CA ALA A 90 -1.20 19.61 -2.84
C ALA A 90 -0.04 19.26 -1.88
N SER A 91 0.00 18.02 -1.38
CA SER A 91 1.02 17.53 -0.45
C SER A 91 2.06 16.61 -1.11
N GLY A 92 1.99 16.38 -2.42
CA GLY A 92 2.89 15.49 -3.15
C GLY A 92 2.79 14.02 -2.71
N LEU A 93 1.62 13.59 -2.23
CA LEU A 93 1.36 12.22 -1.81
C LEU A 93 0.54 11.47 -2.87
N ASP A 94 0.70 10.16 -2.90
CA ASP A 94 -0.15 9.29 -3.71
C ASP A 94 -1.59 9.29 -3.13
N PRO A 95 -2.64 9.55 -3.92
CA PRO A 95 -4.01 9.60 -3.44
C PRO A 95 -4.52 8.23 -2.95
N ASP A 96 -4.04 7.12 -3.52
CA ASP A 96 -4.31 5.77 -3.03
C ASP A 96 -3.60 5.49 -1.70
N PHE A 97 -2.44 6.10 -1.44
CA PHE A 97 -1.82 6.03 -0.12
C PHE A 97 -2.68 6.76 0.93
N VAL A 98 -3.15 7.98 0.64
CA VAL A 98 -4.08 8.71 1.53
C VAL A 98 -5.37 7.91 1.76
N ALA A 99 -5.93 7.32 0.70
CA ALA A 99 -7.11 6.46 0.79
C ALA A 99 -6.87 5.21 1.67
N ALA A 100 -5.65 4.64 1.67
CA ALA A 100 -5.30 3.53 2.55
C ALA A 100 -5.24 3.94 4.02
N VAL A 101 -4.72 5.14 4.32
CA VAL A 101 -4.73 5.69 5.68
C VAL A 101 -6.17 5.90 6.17
N ILE A 102 -7.04 6.50 5.37
CA ILE A 102 -8.46 6.69 5.73
C ILE A 102 -9.14 5.34 6.00
N GLN A 103 -8.84 4.33 5.18
CA GLN A 103 -9.38 2.98 5.36
C GLN A 103 -8.95 2.38 6.71
N ALA A 104 -7.69 2.55 7.10
CA ALA A 104 -7.16 2.05 8.36
C ALA A 104 -7.71 2.81 9.59
N GLU A 105 -7.84 4.14 9.49
CA GLU A 105 -8.26 5.00 10.61
C GLU A 105 -9.76 4.95 10.90
N SER A 106 -10.58 4.99 9.84
CA SER A 106 -12.04 5.20 10.00
C SER A 106 -12.90 4.31 9.10
N SER A 107 -12.29 3.56 8.19
CA SER A 107 -13.02 2.86 7.12
C SER A 107 -13.93 3.79 6.29
N GLY A 108 -13.53 5.06 6.14
CA GLY A 108 -14.27 6.08 5.40
C GLY A 108 -15.40 6.76 6.16
N ASN A 109 -15.48 6.58 7.48
CA ASN A 109 -16.49 7.20 8.34
C ASN A 109 -16.05 8.58 8.85
N PRO A 110 -16.64 9.70 8.38
CA PRO A 110 -16.26 11.05 8.81
C PRO A 110 -16.68 11.40 10.25
N ALA A 111 -17.56 10.60 10.85
CA ALA A 111 -17.99 10.78 12.24
C ALA A 111 -17.25 9.87 13.22
N ALA A 112 -16.24 9.11 12.76
CA ALA A 112 -15.45 8.22 13.60
C ALA A 112 -14.81 8.99 14.76
N VAL A 113 -14.84 8.39 15.95
CA VAL A 113 -14.13 8.87 17.13
C VAL A 113 -13.47 7.68 17.80
N SER A 114 -12.15 7.71 17.96
CA SER A 114 -11.40 6.63 18.61
C SER A 114 -11.54 6.71 20.13
N ARG A 115 -11.15 5.63 20.83
CA ARG A 115 -11.12 5.61 22.30
C ARG A 115 -10.22 6.70 22.89
N ASN A 116 -9.19 7.11 22.15
CA ASN A 116 -8.23 8.13 22.59
C ASN A 116 -8.63 9.54 22.13
N GLY A 117 -9.77 9.70 21.45
CA GLY A 117 -10.30 10.99 21.03
C GLY A 117 -9.87 11.46 19.64
N ALA A 118 -9.22 10.60 18.84
CA ALA A 118 -8.96 10.90 17.42
C ALA A 118 -10.28 10.98 16.65
N VAL A 119 -10.42 11.94 15.73
CA VAL A 119 -11.70 12.24 15.07
C VAL A 119 -11.59 12.19 13.54
N GLY A 120 -12.65 11.69 12.91
CA GLY A 120 -12.93 11.84 11.49
C GLY A 120 -12.19 10.87 10.59
N LEU A 121 -12.15 11.19 9.30
CA LEU A 121 -11.67 10.29 8.24
C LEU A 121 -10.25 9.78 8.46
N MET A 122 -9.34 10.64 8.92
CA MET A 122 -7.93 10.33 9.11
C MET A 122 -7.51 10.28 10.59
N GLY A 123 -8.46 10.17 11.52
CA GLY A 123 -8.12 10.03 12.95
C GLY A 123 -7.30 11.21 13.51
N VAL A 124 -7.66 12.44 13.15
CA VAL A 124 -6.93 13.63 13.61
C VAL A 124 -7.19 13.85 15.10
N MET A 125 -6.13 14.04 15.87
CA MET A 125 -6.24 14.42 17.27
C MET A 125 -6.67 15.90 17.39
N PRO A 126 -7.76 16.21 18.10
CA PRO A 126 -8.16 17.59 18.38
C PRO A 126 -7.15 18.28 19.29
N ALA A 127 -7.26 19.61 19.39
CA ALA A 127 -6.44 20.40 20.30
C ALA A 127 -6.53 19.86 21.73
N SER A 128 -5.37 19.60 22.35
CA SER A 128 -5.30 19.15 23.74
C SER A 128 -5.44 20.31 24.74
N ASP A 129 -5.10 21.53 24.29
CA ASP A 129 -5.26 22.77 25.03
C ASP A 129 -5.68 23.94 24.12
N ALA A 130 -6.05 25.07 24.72
CA ALA A 130 -6.50 26.26 23.97
C ALA A 130 -5.37 27.01 23.23
N ARG A 131 -4.10 26.61 23.42
CA ARG A 131 -2.93 27.23 22.77
C ARG A 131 -2.56 26.49 21.49
N GLU A 132 -2.88 25.21 21.39
CA GLU A 132 -2.82 24.42 20.17
C GLU A 132 -3.84 24.97 19.16
N GLN A 133 -3.36 25.49 18.04
CA GLN A 133 -4.18 25.99 16.93
C GLN A 133 -4.73 24.83 16.09
N ARG A 134 -5.27 23.79 16.73
CA ARG A 134 -5.93 22.65 16.07
C ARG A 134 -7.46 22.79 16.14
N PRO A 135 -8.20 22.24 15.17
CA PRO A 135 -9.65 22.31 15.21
C PRO A 135 -10.23 21.52 16.37
N SER A 136 -11.41 21.94 16.81
CA SER A 136 -12.18 21.23 17.81
C SER A 136 -12.65 19.86 17.30
N PRO A 137 -13.04 18.94 18.20
CA PRO A 137 -13.61 17.65 17.80
C PRO A 137 -14.84 17.78 16.88
N ALA A 138 -15.64 18.82 17.05
CA ALA A 138 -16.83 19.05 16.22
C ALA A 138 -16.44 19.47 14.80
N GLU A 139 -15.46 20.36 14.67
CA GLU A 139 -14.94 20.81 13.37
C GLU A 139 -14.25 19.66 12.62
N LEU A 140 -13.52 18.78 13.33
CA LEU A 140 -12.85 17.62 12.73
C LEU A 140 -13.80 16.56 12.15
N LYS A 141 -15.11 16.64 12.43
CA LYS A 141 -16.12 15.80 11.74
C LYS A 141 -16.45 16.33 10.34
N ASN A 142 -16.04 17.55 9.99
CA ASN A 142 -16.11 18.03 8.62
C ASN A 142 -15.06 17.28 7.76
N PRO A 143 -15.48 16.50 6.74
CA PRO A 143 -14.57 15.65 5.97
C PRO A 143 -13.42 16.43 5.31
N ALA A 144 -13.73 17.58 4.70
CA ALA A 144 -12.75 18.39 3.99
C ALA A 144 -11.71 19.00 4.95
N LEU A 145 -12.16 19.51 6.10
CA LEU A 145 -11.25 20.02 7.13
C LEU A 145 -10.38 18.89 7.69
N ASN A 146 -10.96 17.73 7.98
CA ASN A 146 -10.26 16.57 8.50
C ASN A 146 -9.16 16.09 7.54
N LEU A 147 -9.48 15.96 6.24
CA LEU A 147 -8.52 15.58 5.21
C LEU A 147 -7.38 16.59 5.09
N ARG A 148 -7.67 17.89 5.10
CA ARG A 148 -6.63 18.93 5.04
C ARG A 148 -5.66 18.84 6.23
N TRP A 149 -6.17 18.64 7.44
CA TRP A 149 -5.33 18.50 8.63
C TRP A 149 -4.57 17.17 8.66
N GLY A 150 -5.26 16.05 8.38
CA GLY A 150 -4.67 14.72 8.39
C GLY A 150 -3.57 14.57 7.34
N VAL A 151 -3.81 15.00 6.11
CA VAL A 151 -2.81 14.96 5.04
C VAL A 151 -1.66 15.92 5.30
N GLY A 152 -1.92 17.10 5.86
CA GLY A 152 -0.86 18.02 6.28
C GLY A 152 0.09 17.38 7.28
N ILE A 153 -0.44 16.80 8.36
CA ILE A 153 0.35 16.08 9.38
C ILE A 153 1.09 14.89 8.76
N LEU A 154 0.41 14.07 7.95
CA LEU A 154 1.01 12.91 7.29
C LEU A 154 2.19 13.32 6.40
N SER A 155 2.03 14.37 5.60
CA SER A 155 3.08 14.86 4.70
C SER A 155 4.31 15.35 5.47
N GLU A 156 4.11 16.01 6.61
CA GLU A 156 5.20 16.45 7.48
C GLU A 156 5.99 15.26 8.03
N VAL A 157 5.30 14.24 8.54
CA VAL A 157 5.94 13.04 9.10
C VAL A 157 6.72 12.27 8.03
N VAL A 158 6.15 12.10 6.82
CA VAL A 158 6.82 11.47 5.68
C VAL A 158 8.05 12.27 5.24
N GLN A 159 7.98 13.61 5.25
CA GLN A 159 9.14 14.44 4.93
C GLN A 159 10.24 14.32 5.97
N GLN A 160 9.89 14.30 7.26
CA GLN A 160 10.83 14.12 8.37
C GLN A 160 11.53 12.75 8.33
N SER A 161 10.87 11.71 7.79
CA SER A 161 11.48 10.40 7.58
C SER A 161 12.31 10.29 6.30
N GLY A 162 12.46 11.37 5.53
CA GLY A 162 13.15 11.36 4.24
C GLY A 162 12.43 10.57 3.15
N GLY A 163 11.10 10.42 3.28
CA GLY A 163 10.27 9.64 2.35
C GLY A 163 10.22 8.15 2.65
N ASP A 164 10.89 7.67 3.71
CA ASP A 164 10.76 6.28 4.15
C ASP A 164 9.44 6.10 4.92
N LEU A 165 8.46 5.49 4.26
CA LEU A 165 7.14 5.24 4.84
C LEU A 165 7.19 4.27 6.03
N TYR A 166 8.16 3.36 6.08
CA TYR A 166 8.29 2.42 7.19
C TYR A 166 8.76 3.12 8.47
N SER A 167 9.56 4.17 8.33
CA SER A 167 10.01 4.98 9.46
C SER A 167 8.98 6.04 9.89
N ALA A 168 8.02 6.37 9.02
CA ALA A 168 7.02 7.42 9.26
C ALA A 168 5.79 6.93 10.05
N LEU A 169 5.44 5.65 9.95
CA LEU A 169 4.17 5.07 10.44
C LEU A 169 4.41 3.86 11.34
#